data_AF-A0A402BU47-F1
#
_entry.id   AF-A0A402BU47-F1
#
_cell.length_a   1.000
_cell.length_b   1.000
_cell.length_c   1.000
_cell.angle_alpha   90.00
_cell.angle_beta   90.00
_cell.angle_gamma   90.00
#
_symmetry.space_group_name_H-M   'P 1'
#
loop_
_entity.id
_entity.type
_entity.pdbx_description
1 polymer ?
#
loop_
_entity_poly.entity_id
_entity_poly.type
_entity_poly.pdbx_seq_one_letter_code
_entity_poly.pdbx_strand_id
1 'polypeptide(L)'
;MLIYEHIRQMSKHFFACTQLPIQTFDFTGNLISSVGYNQKLAQIFEHNHVFEQVKQRMLLQTEKCMLTIPCLDSISFAASWICGKNINRGFHILGPYTTLETSKITGVPYKPACCLPHLFTLLSNISADSLYFKQRIKKFHSSPYSTYVKKAIDTIDARYFDPITLTDIATHLTISKGYLCSLFKKETGKTFSRYLNEKRIEESKKLLQSEHLSMLDIALSVGFNNQNYYNVIFKNFMKQTPLEYRTQQQLLISPA
;
A
#
# COMPACT_ATOMS: atom_id res chain seq x y z
N MET A 1 10.16 13.26 -3.85
CA MET A 1 10.34 12.09 -2.98
C MET A 1 9.44 10.97 -3.49
N LEU A 2 10.00 9.79 -3.78
CA LEU A 2 9.23 8.62 -4.16
C LEU A 2 8.48 8.05 -2.95
N ILE A 3 7.36 7.35 -3.17
CA ILE A 3 6.53 6.83 -2.07
C ILE A 3 7.28 5.86 -1.15
N TYR A 4 8.22 5.06 -1.67
CA TYR A 4 9.04 4.16 -0.84
C TYR A 4 10.08 4.91 -0.02
N GLU A 5 10.65 6.00 -0.53
CA GLU A 5 11.52 6.87 0.28
C GLU A 5 10.75 7.51 1.44
N HIS A 6 9.52 7.96 1.17
CA HIS A 6 8.60 8.46 2.19
C HIS A 6 8.35 7.42 3.29
N ILE A 7 7.99 6.20 2.90
CA ILE A 7 7.73 5.10 3.85
C ILE A 7 8.99 4.75 4.67
N ARG A 8 10.18 4.76 4.05
CA ARG A 8 11.46 4.55 4.74
C ARG A 8 11.73 5.65 5.78
N GLN A 9 11.54 6.92 5.42
CA GLN A 9 11.70 8.04 6.36
C GLN A 9 10.69 7.98 7.51
N MET A 10 9.42 7.72 7.21
CA MET A 10 8.37 7.55 8.20
C MET A 10 8.72 6.45 9.21
N SER A 11 9.20 5.29 8.74
CA SER A 11 9.64 4.19 9.61
C SER A 11 10.76 4.60 10.56
N LYS A 12 11.74 5.39 10.07
CA LYS A 12 12.83 5.92 10.88
C LYS A 12 12.35 6.89 11.97
N HIS A 13 11.49 7.84 11.61
CA HIS A 13 10.93 8.80 12.57
C HIS A 13 10.05 8.10 13.62
N PHE A 14 9.23 7.14 13.20
CA PHE A 14 8.41 6.36 14.12
C PHE A 14 9.27 5.62 15.16
N PHE A 15 10.32 4.92 14.71
CA PHE A 15 11.24 4.24 15.61
C PHE A 15 11.94 5.21 16.55
N ALA A 16 12.40 6.37 16.06
CA ALA A 16 13.07 7.38 16.88
C ALA A 16 12.18 7.86 18.04
N CYS A 17 10.87 8.04 17.81
CA CYS A 17 9.92 8.49 18.83
C CYS A 17 9.49 7.39 19.81
N THR A 18 9.50 6.11 19.40
CA THR A 18 8.81 5.04 20.14
C THR A 18 9.74 3.94 20.66
N GLN A 19 10.94 3.84 20.09
CA GLN A 19 11.88 2.72 20.24
C GLN A 19 11.23 1.36 19.97
N LEU A 20 10.13 1.33 19.20
CA LEU A 20 9.41 0.12 18.80
C LEU A 20 9.86 -0.29 17.40
N PRO A 21 10.48 -1.47 17.23
CA PRO A 21 10.93 -1.90 15.91
C PRO A 21 9.78 -1.98 14.91
N ILE A 22 10.08 -1.66 13.65
CA ILE A 22 9.11 -1.61 12.57
C ILE A 22 9.71 -2.17 11.29
N GLN A 23 9.00 -3.11 10.69
CA GLN A 23 9.20 -3.55 9.32
C GLN A 23 8.02 -3.13 8.46
N THR A 24 8.31 -2.83 7.20
CA THR A 24 7.29 -2.45 6.22
C THR A 24 7.51 -3.22 4.94
N PHE A 25 6.45 -3.81 4.42
CA PHE A 25 6.45 -4.64 3.23
C PHE A 25 5.54 -4.03 2.19
N ASP A 26 5.88 -4.20 0.91
CA ASP A 26 4.95 -3.93 -0.18
C ASP A 26 3.88 -5.02 -0.26
N PHE A 27 2.90 -4.86 -1.15
CA PHE A 27 1.82 -5.84 -1.30
C PHE A 27 2.30 -7.21 -1.79
N THR A 28 3.42 -7.27 -2.50
CA THR A 28 3.99 -8.51 -3.03
C THR A 28 4.76 -9.30 -1.96
N GLY A 29 5.11 -8.62 -0.86
CA GLY A 29 5.87 -9.18 0.25
C GLY A 29 7.33 -8.75 0.28
N ASN A 30 7.77 -7.86 -0.60
CA ASN A 30 9.15 -7.36 -0.54
C ASN A 30 9.31 -6.37 0.61
N LEU A 31 10.43 -6.47 1.32
CA LEU A 31 10.77 -5.57 2.40
C LEU A 31 11.10 -4.16 1.86
N ILE A 32 10.29 -3.17 2.21
CA ILE A 32 10.53 -1.75 1.90
C ILE A 32 11.50 -1.14 2.91
N SER A 33 11.31 -1.44 4.20
CA SER A 33 12.04 -0.82 5.31
C SER A 33 12.08 -1.74 6.53
N SER A 34 13.22 -1.78 7.22
CA SER A 34 13.40 -2.46 8.52
C SER A 34 14.19 -1.55 9.45
N VAL A 35 13.60 -1.15 10.57
CA VAL A 35 14.20 -0.21 11.53
C VAL A 35 14.02 -0.75 12.95
N GLY A 36 15.08 -0.70 13.76
CA GLY A 36 15.06 -1.16 15.15
C GLY A 36 15.29 -2.66 15.34
N TYR A 37 15.59 -3.40 14.28
CA TYR A 37 15.89 -4.83 14.35
C TYR A 37 17.40 -5.05 14.50
N ASN A 38 17.78 -5.81 15.53
CA ASN A 38 19.09 -6.44 15.62
C ASN A 38 18.97 -7.93 15.21
N GLN A 39 20.10 -8.64 15.16
CA GLN A 39 20.14 -10.04 14.73
C GLN A 39 19.20 -10.94 15.56
N LYS A 40 19.09 -10.73 16.88
CA LYS A 40 18.21 -11.50 17.75
C LYS A 40 16.73 -11.22 17.46
N LEU A 41 16.34 -9.96 17.28
CA LEU A 41 14.94 -9.61 16.97
C LEU A 41 14.53 -10.09 15.57
N ALA A 42 15.46 -10.08 14.61
CA ALA A 42 15.24 -10.65 13.29
C ALA A 42 15.00 -12.16 13.35
N GLN A 43 15.79 -12.88 14.15
CA GLN A 43 15.56 -14.32 14.39
C GLN A 43 14.18 -14.57 15.02
N ILE A 44 13.75 -13.79 16.01
CA ILE A 44 12.41 -13.95 16.61
C ILE A 44 11.32 -13.80 15.54
N PHE A 45 11.45 -12.82 14.66
CA PHE A 45 10.50 -12.58 13.57
C PHE A 45 10.42 -13.76 12.58
N GLU A 46 11.58 -14.31 12.20
CA GLU A 46 11.68 -15.43 11.26
C GLU A 46 11.21 -16.76 11.88
N HIS A 47 11.67 -17.11 13.08
CA HIS A 47 11.32 -18.37 13.76
C HIS A 47 9.83 -18.47 14.08
N ASN A 48 9.18 -17.33 14.34
CA ASN A 48 7.73 -17.30 14.58
C ASN A 48 6.93 -17.14 13.28
N HIS A 49 7.56 -17.17 12.10
CA HIS A 49 6.90 -17.01 10.80
C HIS A 49 5.96 -15.79 10.74
N VAL A 50 6.35 -14.67 11.38
CA VAL A 50 5.45 -13.54 11.63
C VAL A 50 4.92 -12.94 10.32
N PHE A 51 5.79 -12.81 9.32
CA PHE A 51 5.41 -12.29 8.01
C PHE A 51 4.29 -13.13 7.36
N GLU A 52 4.41 -14.45 7.34
CA GLU A 52 3.40 -15.33 6.72
C GLU A 52 2.08 -15.30 7.50
N GLN A 53 2.14 -15.28 8.84
CA GLN A 53 0.96 -15.12 9.67
C GLN A 53 0.22 -13.80 9.39
N VAL A 54 0.96 -12.70 9.25
CA VAL A 54 0.40 -11.38 8.91
C VAL A 54 -0.22 -11.42 7.52
N LYS A 55 0.53 -11.90 6.52
CA LYS A 55 0.07 -11.95 5.13
C LYS A 55 -1.23 -12.73 4.99
N GLN A 56 -1.31 -13.93 5.58
CA GLN A 56 -2.53 -14.75 5.56
C GLN A 56 -3.71 -14.04 6.22
N ARG A 57 -3.52 -13.50 7.44
CA ARG A 57 -4.62 -12.89 8.21
C ARG A 57 -5.08 -11.56 7.62
N MET A 58 -4.16 -10.73 7.10
CA MET A 58 -4.52 -9.46 6.48
C MET A 58 -5.29 -9.65 5.18
N LEU A 59 -5.00 -10.70 4.39
CA LEU A 59 -5.76 -11.03 3.18
C LEU A 59 -7.17 -11.54 3.47
N LEU A 60 -7.39 -12.15 4.65
CA LEU A 60 -8.69 -12.69 5.06
C LEU A 60 -9.60 -11.64 5.75
N GLN A 61 -9.06 -10.51 6.17
CA GLN A 61 -9.83 -9.47 6.85
C GLN A 61 -10.65 -8.63 5.87
N THR A 62 -11.97 -8.58 6.10
CA THR A 62 -12.91 -7.69 5.39
C THR A 62 -12.82 -6.24 5.88
N GLU A 63 -12.43 -6.04 7.14
CA GLU A 63 -12.23 -4.72 7.75
C GLU A 63 -10.76 -4.33 7.81
N LYS A 64 -10.45 -3.09 7.43
CA LYS A 64 -9.09 -2.52 7.38
C LYS A 64 -8.63 -2.10 8.78
N CYS A 65 -8.53 -3.07 9.67
CA CYS A 65 -8.23 -2.88 11.09
C CYS A 65 -6.83 -3.37 11.46
N MET A 66 -6.37 -2.95 12.65
CA MET A 66 -5.12 -3.40 13.25
C MET A 66 -5.21 -4.90 13.60
N LEU A 67 -4.17 -5.65 13.29
CA LEU A 67 -4.02 -7.07 13.65
C LEU A 67 -2.96 -7.22 14.74
N THR A 68 -3.19 -8.10 15.72
CA THR A 68 -2.15 -8.51 16.68
C THR A 68 -1.77 -9.97 16.44
N ILE A 69 -0.48 -10.26 16.44
CA ILE A 69 0.10 -11.60 16.28
C ILE A 69 0.82 -11.94 17.59
N PRO A 70 0.18 -12.71 18.49
CA PRO A 70 0.86 -13.21 19.67
C PRO A 70 1.86 -14.30 19.28
N CYS A 71 3.02 -14.29 19.93
CA CYS A 71 4.09 -15.26 19.79
C CYS A 71 4.43 -15.87 21.15
N LEU A 72 5.41 -16.78 21.18
CA LEU A 72 5.93 -17.37 22.42
C LEU A 72 6.54 -16.29 23.35
N ASP A 73 6.70 -16.63 24.63
CA ASP A 73 7.33 -15.81 25.67
C ASP A 73 6.70 -14.42 25.87
N SER A 74 5.40 -14.29 25.64
CA SER A 74 4.67 -13.01 25.77
C SER A 74 5.22 -11.91 24.85
N ILE A 75 5.84 -12.31 23.74
CA ILE A 75 6.19 -11.45 22.63
C ILE A 75 4.97 -11.34 21.72
N SER A 76 4.73 -10.15 21.18
CA SER A 76 3.68 -9.90 20.22
C SER A 76 4.18 -8.96 19.13
N PHE A 77 3.50 -9.04 17.99
CA PHE A 77 3.62 -8.13 16.87
C PHE A 77 2.26 -7.52 16.56
N ALA A 78 2.24 -6.36 15.94
CA ALA A 78 1.02 -5.69 15.51
C ALA A 78 1.17 -5.25 14.05
N ALA A 79 0.18 -5.51 13.21
CA ALA A 79 0.22 -5.17 11.81
C ALA A 79 -0.92 -4.23 11.42
N SER A 80 -0.67 -3.37 10.43
CA SER A 80 -1.69 -2.50 9.83
C SER A 80 -1.34 -2.20 8.37
N TRP A 81 -2.35 -1.89 7.56
CA TRP A 81 -2.15 -1.41 6.20
C TRP A 81 -1.42 -0.07 6.18
N ILE A 82 -0.45 0.11 5.27
CA ILE A 82 0.21 1.43 5.07
C ILE A 82 -0.83 2.51 4.72
N CYS A 83 -1.84 2.11 3.96
CA CYS A 83 -3.00 2.93 3.68
C CYS A 83 -4.21 2.03 3.68
N GLY A 84 -5.09 2.16 4.67
CA GLY A 84 -6.34 1.40 4.68
C GLY A 84 -7.12 1.61 3.38
N LYS A 85 -7.09 2.80 2.78
CA LYS A 85 -7.76 3.03 1.48
C LYS A 85 -7.08 2.33 0.30
N ASN A 86 -5.78 2.00 0.39
CA ASN A 86 -4.97 1.40 -0.66
C ASN A 86 -4.09 0.25 -0.16
N ILE A 87 -4.61 -0.99 -0.20
CA ILE A 87 -3.91 -2.18 0.29
C ILE A 87 -2.66 -2.52 -0.53
N ASN A 88 -2.61 -2.10 -1.80
CA ASN A 88 -1.46 -2.34 -2.67
C ASN A 88 -0.20 -1.60 -2.23
N ARG A 89 -0.33 -0.64 -1.30
CA ARG A 89 0.84 -0.04 -0.66
C ARG A 89 1.56 -1.03 0.26
N GLY A 90 0.91 -2.12 0.65
CA GLY A 90 1.42 -3.13 1.58
C GLY A 90 1.06 -2.80 3.02
N PHE A 91 1.86 -3.30 3.96
CA PHE A 91 1.55 -3.23 5.39
C PHE A 91 2.79 -2.98 6.25
N HIS A 92 2.55 -2.40 7.42
CA HIS A 92 3.51 -2.24 8.50
C HIS A 92 3.36 -3.40 9.49
N ILE A 93 4.47 -3.91 10.00
CA ILE A 93 4.54 -4.78 11.16
C ILE A 93 5.37 -4.07 12.23
N LEU A 94 4.74 -3.81 13.37
CA LEU A 94 5.34 -3.28 14.58
C LEU A 94 5.69 -4.43 15.52
N GLY A 95 6.83 -4.31 16.18
CA GLY A 95 7.33 -5.28 17.13
C GLY A 95 8.64 -5.92 16.68
N PRO A 96 9.22 -6.80 17.50
CA PRO A 96 8.59 -7.41 18.67
C PRO A 96 8.34 -6.41 19.81
N TYR A 97 7.25 -6.61 20.56
CA TYR A 97 6.99 -5.94 21.84
C TYR A 97 6.41 -6.93 22.83
N THR A 98 6.37 -6.54 24.11
CA THR A 98 5.70 -7.33 25.15
C THR A 98 4.67 -6.50 25.90
N THR A 99 3.55 -7.12 26.26
CA THR A 99 2.51 -6.51 27.12
C THR A 99 2.70 -6.84 28.59
N LEU A 100 3.76 -7.58 28.94
CA LEU A 100 4.14 -7.88 30.32
C LEU A 100 5.29 -6.98 30.76
N GLU A 101 5.03 -6.12 31.75
CA GLU A 101 6.02 -5.17 32.28
C GLU A 101 7.21 -5.90 32.95
N THR A 102 6.94 -7.06 33.54
CA THR A 102 7.94 -7.88 34.24
C THR A 102 8.81 -8.72 33.31
N SER A 103 8.55 -8.71 32.00
CA SER A 103 9.31 -9.48 31.02
C SER A 103 10.75 -8.97 30.94
N LYS A 104 11.71 -9.88 31.12
CA LYS A 104 13.16 -9.58 31.06
C LYS A 104 13.78 -9.86 29.69
N ILE A 105 12.96 -9.94 28.63
CA ILE A 105 13.46 -10.27 27.30
C ILE A 105 14.28 -9.10 26.77
N THR A 106 15.61 -9.25 26.80
CA THR A 106 16.55 -8.21 26.42
C THR A 106 16.29 -7.70 25.01
N GLY A 107 16.09 -6.40 24.87
CA GLY A 107 15.88 -5.71 23.60
C GLY A 107 14.44 -5.71 23.08
N VAL A 108 13.49 -6.33 23.79
CA VAL A 108 12.06 -6.25 23.43
C VAL A 108 11.37 -5.19 24.29
N PRO A 109 10.85 -4.09 23.71
CA PRO A 109 10.23 -3.02 24.46
C PRO A 109 8.89 -3.44 25.06
N TYR A 110 8.62 -3.00 26.29
CA TYR A 110 7.30 -3.05 26.88
C TYR A 110 6.36 -2.04 26.20
N LYS A 111 5.19 -2.51 25.77
CA LYS A 111 4.09 -1.73 25.20
C LYS A 111 2.76 -2.35 25.62
N PRO A 112 1.99 -1.70 26.51
CA PRO A 112 0.64 -2.15 26.87
C PRO A 112 -0.26 -2.26 25.63
N ALA A 113 -1.17 -3.23 25.62
CA ALA A 113 -2.10 -3.42 24.50
C ALA A 113 -2.96 -2.16 24.22
N CYS A 114 -3.35 -1.42 25.27
CA CYS A 114 -4.10 -0.17 25.14
C CYS A 114 -3.32 0.95 24.43
N CYS A 115 -1.99 0.88 24.36
CA CYS A 115 -1.17 1.87 23.68
C CYS A 115 -1.11 1.67 22.15
N LEU A 116 -1.41 0.47 21.64
CA LEU A 116 -1.26 0.15 20.22
C LEU A 116 -2.05 1.08 19.30
N PRO A 117 -3.34 1.40 19.55
CA PRO A 117 -4.08 2.34 18.70
C PRO A 117 -3.42 3.73 18.63
N HIS A 118 -2.82 4.20 19.72
CA HIS A 118 -2.11 5.47 19.77
C HIS A 118 -0.80 5.43 18.97
N LEU A 119 -0.09 4.29 18.96
CA LEU A 119 1.10 4.10 18.14
C LEU A 119 0.77 4.14 16.64
N PHE A 120 -0.31 3.48 16.22
CA PHE A 120 -0.76 3.57 14.81
C PHE A 120 -1.25 4.98 14.44
N THR A 121 -1.88 5.69 15.39
CA THR A 121 -2.25 7.10 15.21
C THR A 121 -1.00 7.96 15.01
N LEU A 122 0.04 7.78 15.84
CA LEU A 122 1.32 8.47 15.69
C LEU A 122 1.97 8.16 14.34
N LEU A 123 2.01 6.89 13.93
CA LEU A 123 2.53 6.48 12.62
C LEU A 123 1.79 7.19 11.48
N SER A 124 0.46 7.29 11.58
CA SER A 124 -0.37 8.00 10.61
C SER A 124 -0.07 9.50 10.58
N ASN A 125 0.14 10.13 11.74
CA ASN A 125 0.49 11.55 11.85
C ASN A 125 1.87 11.85 11.25
N ILE A 126 2.87 11.00 11.54
CA ILE A 126 4.22 11.10 10.95
C ILE A 126 4.14 10.98 9.42
N SER A 127 3.32 10.07 8.91
CA SER A 127 3.10 9.91 7.47
C SER A 127 2.51 11.20 6.85
N ALA A 128 1.56 11.83 7.55
CA ALA A 128 0.87 13.04 7.09
C ALA A 128 1.75 14.31 7.14
N ASP A 129 2.70 14.42 8.06
CA ASP A 129 3.58 15.60 8.18
C ASP A 129 4.75 15.62 7.16
N SER A 130 4.92 14.54 6.42
CA SER A 130 6.00 14.40 5.44
C SER A 130 5.92 15.39 4.26
N LEU A 131 7.09 15.72 3.71
CA LEU A 131 7.20 16.48 2.45
C LEU A 131 6.47 15.80 1.29
N TYR A 132 6.43 14.46 1.26
CA TYR A 132 5.68 13.72 0.25
C TYR A 132 4.19 14.04 0.31
N PHE A 133 3.60 14.02 1.51
CA PHE A 133 2.19 14.32 1.68
C PHE A 133 1.88 15.79 1.38
N LYS A 134 2.74 16.71 1.85
CA LYS A 134 2.65 18.15 1.54
C LYS A 134 2.73 18.43 0.03
N GLN A 135 3.64 17.78 -0.68
CA GLN A 135 3.74 17.88 -2.15
C GLN A 135 2.50 17.32 -2.85
N ARG A 136 1.96 16.20 -2.37
CA ARG A 136 0.73 15.61 -2.91
C ARG A 136 -0.47 16.54 -2.75
N ILE A 137 -0.64 17.14 -1.56
CA ILE A 137 -1.68 18.13 -1.30
C ILE A 137 -1.50 19.36 -2.20
N LYS A 138 -0.26 19.87 -2.33
CA LYS A 138 0.02 21.01 -3.20
C LYS A 138 -0.37 20.72 -4.66
N LYS A 139 -0.03 19.53 -5.17
CA LYS A 139 -0.41 19.08 -6.52
C LYS A 139 -1.94 18.96 -6.68
N PHE A 140 -2.62 18.47 -5.65
CA PHE A 140 -4.08 18.39 -5.63
C PHE A 140 -4.72 19.79 -5.73
N HIS A 141 -4.24 20.76 -4.95
CA HIS A 141 -4.76 22.13 -5.00
C HIS A 141 -4.40 22.84 -6.30
N SER A 142 -3.19 22.66 -6.84
CA SER A 142 -2.70 23.32 -8.05
C SER A 142 -3.23 22.72 -9.36
N SER A 143 -3.91 21.57 -9.31
CA SER A 143 -4.51 20.98 -10.52
C SER A 143 -5.61 21.90 -11.08
N PRO A 144 -5.73 22.05 -12.42
CA PRO A 144 -6.73 22.90 -13.06
C PRO A 144 -8.15 22.32 -12.98
N TYR A 145 -8.32 21.11 -12.43
CA TYR A 145 -9.60 20.42 -12.39
C TYR A 145 -10.54 21.00 -11.32
N SER A 146 -11.84 20.87 -11.55
CA SER A 146 -12.87 21.20 -10.57
C SER A 146 -12.82 20.24 -9.38
N THR A 147 -13.43 20.65 -8.27
CA THR A 147 -13.46 19.86 -7.02
C THR A 147 -14.03 18.46 -7.22
N TYR A 148 -15.06 18.29 -8.06
CA TYR A 148 -15.65 16.98 -8.33
C TYR A 148 -14.71 16.05 -9.09
N VAL A 149 -14.05 16.56 -10.13
CA VAL A 149 -13.07 15.78 -10.90
C VAL A 149 -11.84 15.46 -10.06
N LYS A 150 -11.36 16.42 -9.25
CA LYS A 150 -10.29 16.21 -8.27
C LYS A 150 -10.62 15.07 -7.30
N LYS A 151 -11.80 15.09 -6.68
CA LYS A 151 -12.24 14.02 -5.76
C LYS A 151 -12.39 12.67 -6.47
N ALA A 152 -12.86 12.66 -7.71
CA ALA A 152 -12.95 11.43 -8.51
C ALA A 152 -11.56 10.85 -8.80
N ILE A 153 -10.59 11.68 -9.21
CA ILE A 153 -9.19 11.26 -9.43
C ILE A 153 -8.57 10.75 -8.12
N ASP A 154 -8.75 11.46 -7.01
CA ASP A 154 -8.27 11.02 -5.70
C ASP A 154 -8.85 9.66 -5.30
N THR A 155 -10.12 9.43 -5.62
CA THR A 155 -10.78 8.15 -5.36
C THR A 155 -10.18 7.04 -6.24
N ILE A 156 -9.89 7.32 -7.51
CA ILE A 156 -9.17 6.39 -8.40
C ILE A 156 -7.77 6.10 -7.84
N ASP A 157 -7.00 7.12 -7.48
CA ASP A 157 -5.64 6.95 -6.95
C ASP A 157 -5.61 6.16 -5.63
N ALA A 158 -6.65 6.34 -4.81
CA ALA A 158 -6.79 5.61 -3.56
C ALA A 158 -7.28 4.18 -3.76
N ARG A 159 -8.17 3.91 -4.72
CA ARG A 159 -8.96 2.66 -4.80
C ARG A 159 -8.97 2.02 -6.19
N TYR A 160 -7.97 2.26 -7.04
CA TYR A 160 -7.95 1.71 -8.40
C TYR A 160 -8.07 0.18 -8.45
N PHE A 161 -7.60 -0.52 -7.41
CA PHE A 161 -7.63 -1.99 -7.33
C PHE A 161 -8.99 -2.55 -6.90
N ASP A 162 -9.89 -1.72 -6.39
CA ASP A 162 -11.26 -2.11 -6.09
C ASP A 162 -12.12 -2.05 -7.37
N PRO A 163 -13.27 -2.75 -7.43
CA PRO A 163 -14.25 -2.61 -8.51
C PRO A 163 -15.04 -1.29 -8.41
N ILE A 164 -14.34 -0.15 -8.42
CA ILE A 164 -14.95 1.17 -8.35
C ILE A 164 -15.64 1.54 -9.66
N THR A 165 -16.86 2.08 -9.54
CA THR A 165 -17.62 2.60 -10.68
C THR A 165 -17.81 4.10 -10.57
N LEU A 166 -18.06 4.74 -11.72
CA LEU A 166 -18.42 6.16 -11.75
C LEU A 166 -19.71 6.44 -10.95
N THR A 167 -20.63 5.48 -10.90
CA THR A 167 -21.86 5.57 -10.13
C THR A 167 -21.54 5.69 -8.64
N ASP A 168 -20.66 4.83 -8.11
CA ASP A 168 -20.29 4.84 -6.69
C ASP A 168 -19.71 6.19 -6.26
N ILE A 169 -18.86 6.77 -7.12
CA ILE A 169 -18.24 8.07 -6.88
C ILE A 169 -19.29 9.18 -6.94
N ALA A 170 -20.16 9.16 -7.94
CA ALA A 170 -21.21 10.17 -8.08
C ALA A 170 -22.16 10.17 -6.86
N THR A 171 -22.55 8.98 -6.39
CA THR A 171 -23.38 8.81 -5.19
C THR A 171 -22.68 9.36 -3.94
N HIS A 172 -21.40 9.01 -3.72
CA HIS A 172 -20.62 9.52 -2.60
C HIS A 172 -20.42 11.05 -2.66
N LEU A 173 -20.38 11.63 -3.86
CA LEU A 173 -20.26 13.06 -4.09
C LEU A 173 -21.60 13.79 -4.16
N THR A 174 -22.71 13.10 -3.93
CA THR A 174 -24.09 13.63 -3.96
C THR A 174 -24.42 14.40 -5.26
N ILE A 175 -23.94 13.89 -6.41
CA ILE A 175 -24.19 14.44 -7.74
C ILE A 175 -24.69 13.36 -8.71
N SER A 176 -25.28 13.76 -9.83
CA SER A 176 -25.70 12.79 -10.84
C SER A 176 -24.49 12.18 -11.57
N LYS A 177 -24.58 10.89 -11.88
CA LYS A 177 -23.58 10.16 -12.69
C LYS A 177 -23.37 10.84 -14.05
N GLY A 178 -24.45 11.32 -14.67
CA GLY A 178 -24.40 12.01 -15.97
C GLY A 178 -23.59 13.29 -15.91
N TYR A 179 -23.79 14.10 -14.87
CA TYR A 179 -23.01 15.32 -14.65
C TYR A 179 -21.53 15.00 -14.44
N LEU A 180 -21.20 14.04 -13.56
CA LEU A 180 -19.81 13.64 -13.31
C LEU A 180 -19.15 13.06 -14.58
N CYS A 181 -19.85 12.26 -15.37
CA CYS A 181 -19.33 11.68 -16.61
C CYS A 181 -18.91 12.76 -17.61
N SER A 182 -19.83 13.70 -17.88
CA SER A 182 -19.59 14.81 -18.81
C SER A 182 -18.48 15.73 -18.32
N LEU A 183 -18.50 16.07 -17.03
CA LEU A 183 -17.50 16.95 -16.42
C LEU A 183 -16.10 16.30 -16.43
N PHE A 184 -16.00 15.03 -16.04
CA PHE A 184 -14.74 14.29 -16.03
C PHE A 184 -14.15 14.20 -17.43
N LYS A 185 -14.95 13.87 -18.45
CA LYS A 185 -14.48 13.81 -19.84
C LYS A 185 -14.06 15.18 -20.36
N LYS A 186 -14.84 16.23 -20.05
CA LYS A 186 -14.54 17.60 -20.45
C LYS A 186 -13.20 18.09 -19.90
N GLU A 187 -12.93 17.82 -18.62
CA GLU A 187 -11.73 18.34 -17.96
C GLU A 187 -10.49 17.46 -18.16
N THR A 188 -10.63 16.13 -18.12
CA THR A 188 -9.49 15.21 -18.25
C THR A 188 -9.20 14.81 -19.69
N GLY A 189 -10.11 15.09 -20.62
CA GLY A 189 -10.07 14.61 -22.01
C GLY A 189 -10.34 13.10 -22.17
N LYS A 190 -10.63 12.39 -21.07
CA LYS A 190 -10.74 10.92 -21.04
C LYS A 190 -12.02 10.49 -20.35
N THR A 191 -12.55 9.33 -20.72
CA THR A 191 -13.63 8.72 -19.95
C THR A 191 -13.09 8.22 -18.61
N PHE A 192 -13.96 8.14 -17.59
CA PHE A 192 -13.61 7.58 -16.28
C PHE A 192 -12.96 6.19 -16.39
N SER A 193 -13.58 5.27 -17.15
CA SER A 193 -13.06 3.91 -17.30
C SER A 193 -11.70 3.87 -18.00
N ARG A 194 -11.47 4.76 -18.97
CA ARG A 194 -10.14 4.88 -19.61
C ARG A 194 -9.11 5.36 -18.60
N TYR A 195 -9.42 6.40 -17.82
CA TYR A 195 -8.51 6.92 -16.81
C TYR A 195 -8.20 5.88 -15.73
N LEU A 196 -9.22 5.16 -15.24
CA LEU A 196 -9.05 4.07 -14.29
C LEU A 196 -8.15 2.97 -14.85
N ASN A 197 -8.42 2.51 -16.07
CA ASN A 197 -7.59 1.48 -16.70
C ASN A 197 -6.15 1.95 -16.92
N GLU A 198 -5.93 3.19 -17.38
CA GLU A 198 -4.58 3.78 -17.50
C GLU A 198 -3.85 3.74 -16.16
N LYS A 199 -4.53 4.11 -15.07
CA LYS A 199 -3.98 4.04 -13.71
C LYS A 199 -3.61 2.61 -13.32
N ARG A 200 -4.49 1.64 -13.57
CA ARG A 200 -4.24 0.22 -13.25
C ARG A 200 -3.04 -0.33 -14.02
N ILE A 201 -2.90 0.02 -15.30
CA ILE A 201 -1.73 -0.38 -16.11
C ILE A 201 -0.45 0.27 -15.59
N GLU A 202 -0.48 1.54 -15.20
CA GLU A 202 0.70 2.20 -14.64
C GLU A 202 1.16 1.56 -13.33
N GLU A 203 0.23 1.14 -12.48
CA GLU A 203 0.55 0.44 -11.24
C GLU A 203 1.01 -1.01 -11.50
N SER A 204 0.47 -1.68 -12.53
CA SER A 204 0.87 -3.05 -12.87
C SER A 204 2.30 -3.14 -13.38
N LYS A 205 2.81 -2.09 -14.05
CA LYS A 205 4.23 -2.01 -14.47
C LYS A 205 5.21 -2.21 -13.31
N LYS A 206 4.87 -1.69 -12.13
CA LYS A 206 5.69 -1.83 -10.92
C LYS A 206 5.72 -3.28 -10.45
N LEU A 207 4.56 -3.95 -10.48
CA LEU A 207 4.44 -5.36 -10.11
C LEU A 207 5.09 -6.29 -11.14
N LEU A 208 5.13 -5.90 -12.41
CA LEU A 208 5.78 -6.67 -13.47
C LEU A 208 7.30 -6.79 -13.31
N GLN A 209 7.92 -5.96 -12.46
CA GLN A 209 9.34 -6.08 -12.11
C GLN A 209 9.61 -7.26 -11.17
N SER A 210 8.59 -7.81 -10.50
CA SER A 210 8.72 -8.98 -9.65
C SER A 210 8.62 -10.28 -10.47
N GLU A 211 9.61 -11.15 -10.35
CA GLU A 211 9.64 -12.44 -11.05
C GLU A 211 8.66 -13.46 -10.47
N HIS A 212 8.28 -13.29 -9.20
CA HIS A 212 7.50 -14.27 -8.46
C HIS A 212 5.98 -14.17 -8.68
N LEU A 213 5.49 -13.10 -9.31
CA LEU A 213 4.06 -12.91 -9.54
C LEU A 213 3.64 -13.44 -10.91
N SER A 214 2.59 -14.25 -10.95
CA SER A 214 1.96 -14.63 -12.21
C SER A 214 1.24 -13.44 -12.85
N MET A 215 0.97 -13.51 -14.16
CA MET A 215 0.19 -12.45 -14.84
C MET A 215 -1.23 -12.33 -14.29
N LEU A 216 -1.81 -13.45 -13.82
CA LEU A 216 -3.10 -13.47 -13.16
C LEU A 216 -3.04 -12.70 -11.84
N ASP A 217 -2.04 -13.00 -10.99
CA ASP A 217 -1.89 -12.32 -9.70
C ASP A 217 -1.74 -10.81 -9.88
N ILE A 218 -0.92 -10.39 -10.86
CA ILE A 218 -0.76 -8.96 -11.18
C ILE A 218 -2.08 -8.34 -11.62
N ALA A 219 -2.81 -9.00 -12.53
CA ALA A 219 -4.10 -8.51 -13.03
C ALA A 219 -5.09 -8.30 -11.89
N LEU A 220 -5.24 -9.31 -11.01
CA LEU A 220 -6.11 -9.26 -9.85
C LEU A 220 -5.66 -8.17 -8.86
N SER A 221 -4.36 -8.08 -8.58
CA SER A 221 -3.79 -7.11 -7.63
C SER A 221 -4.05 -5.66 -8.04
N VAL A 222 -4.11 -5.36 -9.34
CA VAL A 222 -4.41 -3.99 -9.81
C VAL A 222 -5.88 -3.76 -10.12
N GLY A 223 -6.76 -4.73 -9.82
CA GLY A 223 -8.22 -4.57 -9.91
C GLY A 223 -8.84 -4.96 -11.26
N PHE A 224 -8.15 -5.74 -12.09
CA PHE A 224 -8.80 -6.41 -13.23
C PHE A 224 -9.44 -7.71 -12.78
N ASN A 225 -10.62 -8.02 -13.32
CA ASN A 225 -11.36 -9.22 -12.94
C ASN A 225 -10.80 -10.51 -13.56
N ASN A 226 -9.97 -10.40 -14.61
CA ASN A 226 -9.31 -11.53 -15.23
C ASN A 226 -8.07 -11.11 -16.04
N GLN A 227 -7.18 -12.08 -16.28
CA GLN A 227 -5.93 -11.89 -17.01
C GLN A 227 -6.14 -11.55 -18.50
N ASN A 228 -7.17 -12.09 -19.16
CA ASN A 228 -7.39 -11.87 -20.60
C ASN A 228 -7.71 -10.40 -20.90
N TYR A 229 -8.64 -9.82 -20.14
CA TYR A 229 -8.99 -8.40 -20.26
C TYR A 229 -7.80 -7.51 -19.89
N TYR A 230 -7.07 -7.85 -18.82
CA TYR A 230 -5.82 -7.16 -18.47
C TYR A 230 -4.82 -7.15 -19.64
N ASN A 231 -4.55 -8.30 -20.26
CA ASN A 231 -3.60 -8.42 -21.37
C ASN A 231 -3.99 -7.55 -22.57
N VAL A 232 -5.28 -7.56 -22.93
CA VAL A 232 -5.80 -6.72 -24.02
C VAL A 232 -5.61 -5.23 -23.70
N ILE A 233 -6.01 -4.81 -22.50
CA ILE A 233 -5.91 -3.41 -22.08
C ILE A 233 -4.45 -2.97 -21.98
N PHE A 234 -3.58 -3.79 -21.38
CA PHE A 234 -2.14 -3.51 -21.27
C PHE A 234 -1.52 -3.34 -22.66
N LYS A 235 -1.77 -4.28 -23.58
CA LYS A 235 -1.27 -4.20 -24.97
C LYS A 235 -1.79 -2.96 -25.70
N ASN A 236 -3.04 -2.57 -25.47
CA ASN A 236 -3.60 -1.37 -26.10
C ASN A 236 -2.87 -0.09 -25.66
N PHE A 237 -2.51 0.02 -24.38
CA PHE A 237 -1.80 1.16 -23.83
C PHE A 237 -0.29 1.14 -24.08
N MET A 238 0.34 -0.02 -23.92
CA MET A 238 1.80 -0.18 -23.96
C MET A 238 2.36 -0.61 -25.32
N LYS A 239 1.48 -1.02 -26.24
CA LYS A 239 1.82 -1.58 -27.56
C LYS A 239 2.61 -2.89 -27.53
N GLN A 240 2.77 -3.48 -26.36
CA GLN A 240 3.39 -4.78 -26.11
C GLN A 240 2.62 -5.51 -25.00
N THR A 241 2.74 -6.84 -24.96
CA THR A 241 2.08 -7.65 -23.92
C THR A 241 2.74 -7.45 -22.54
N PRO A 242 2.04 -7.73 -21.43
CA PRO A 242 2.66 -7.69 -20.10
C PRO A 242 3.90 -8.58 -19.97
N LEU A 243 3.91 -9.72 -20.66
CA LEU A 243 5.04 -10.66 -20.64
C LEU A 243 6.24 -10.09 -21.41
N GLU A 244 6.02 -9.57 -22.62
CA GLU A 244 7.06 -8.86 -23.39
C GLU A 244 7.66 -7.72 -22.57
N TYR A 245 6.81 -6.91 -21.93
CA TYR A 245 7.25 -5.81 -21.08
C TYR A 245 8.11 -6.30 -19.91
N ARG A 246 7.70 -7.37 -19.20
CA ARG A 246 8.48 -7.96 -18.10
C ARG A 246 9.86 -8.40 -18.57
N THR A 247 9.91 -9.19 -19.64
CA THR A 247 11.18 -9.70 -20.19
C THR A 247 12.11 -8.56 -20.59
N GLN A 248 11.57 -7.51 -21.22
CA GLN A 248 12.35 -6.33 -21.57
C GLN A 248 12.91 -5.62 -20.34
N GLN A 249 12.14 -5.49 -19.27
CA GLN A 249 12.62 -4.85 -18.02
C GLN A 249 13.69 -5.69 -17.32
N GLN A 250 13.57 -7.03 -17.31
CA GLN A 250 14.58 -7.92 -16.72
C GLN A 250 15.93 -7.82 -17.45
N LEU A 251 15.92 -7.76 -18.79
CA LEU A 251 17.13 -7.59 -19.60
C LEU A 251 17.86 -6.25 -19.34
N LEU A 252 17.14 -5.22 -18.88
CA LEU A 252 17.73 -3.92 -18.54
C LEU A 252 18.34 -3.88 -17.13
N ILE A 253 17.95 -4.81 -16.24
CA ILE A 253 18.36 -4.82 -14.82
C ILE A 253 19.52 -5.81 -14.57
N SER A 254 19.76 -6.75 -15.47
CA SER A 254 20.95 -7.61 -15.46
C SER A 254 22.05 -7.01 -16.35
N PRO A 255 22.99 -6.20 -15.82
CA PRO A 255 24.20 -5.91 -16.57
C PRO A 255 25.01 -7.20 -16.66
N ALA A 256 25.58 -7.44 -17.84
CA ALA A 256 26.57 -8.47 -18.11
C ALA A 256 27.79 -8.34 -17.18
#